data_AF-A0A0A2LNI1-F1
#
_entry.id   AF-A0A0A2LNI1-F1
#
_cell.length_a   1.000
_cell.length_b   1.000
_cell.length_c   1.000
_cell.angle_alpha   90.00
_cell.angle_beta   90.00
_cell.angle_gamma   90.00
#
_symmetry.space_group_name_H-M   'P 1'
#
loop_
_entity.id
_entity.type
_entity.pdbx_description
1 polymer ?
#
loop_
_entity_poly.entity_id
_entity_poly.type
_entity_poly.pdbx_seq_one_letter_code
_entity_poly.pdbx_strand_id
1 'polypeptide(L)'
;MNLKKLISLKFVITLICNLALIFFAYKAFEHDKNQTELYELKLEKKTYIELLETTLQKPEESVSKLEKLLIENENKIKEKEAISSSTNYFFYFLIGVMILLYILDFFFERKIKEQKNIENDTGEML
;
A
#
# COMPACT_ATOMS: atom_id res chain seq x y z
N MET A 1 -2.92 32.63 -16.35
CA MET A 1 -2.14 32.33 -15.13
C MET A 1 -0.68 32.55 -15.48
N ASN A 2 0.07 33.40 -14.76
CA ASN A 2 1.44 33.70 -15.17
C ASN A 2 2.39 32.51 -14.93
N LEU A 3 3.57 32.57 -15.56
CA LEU A 3 4.56 31.51 -15.54
C LEU A 3 4.98 31.10 -14.11
N LYS A 4 5.17 32.07 -13.21
CA LYS A 4 5.54 31.81 -11.81
C LYS A 4 4.47 30.98 -11.09
N LYS A 5 3.19 31.33 -11.23
CA LYS A 5 2.08 30.58 -10.63
C LYS A 5 1.99 29.15 -11.16
N LEU A 6 2.27 28.95 -12.44
CA LEU A 6 2.24 27.63 -13.08
C LEU A 6 3.38 26.73 -12.59
N ILE A 7 4.59 27.27 -12.44
CA ILE A 7 5.74 26.56 -11.87
C ILE A 7 5.51 26.21 -10.40
N SER A 8 5.01 27.17 -9.60
CA SER A 8 4.68 26.91 -8.20
C SER A 8 3.59 25.84 -8.06
N LEU A 9 2.57 25.85 -8.92
CA LEU A 9 1.51 24.84 -8.92
C LEU A 9 2.07 23.44 -9.27
N LYS A 10 2.92 23.34 -10.31
CA LYS A 10 3.62 22.09 -10.65
C LYS A 10 4.38 21.55 -9.43
N PHE A 11 5.17 22.41 -8.78
CA PHE A 11 5.96 22.04 -7.61
C PHE A 11 5.11 21.51 -6.45
N VAL A 12 4.01 22.22 -6.10
CA VAL A 12 3.11 21.80 -5.02
C VAL A 12 2.45 20.46 -5.32
N ILE A 13 1.98 20.25 -6.55
CA ILE A 13 1.36 18.98 -6.96
C ILE A 13 2.37 17.84 -6.89
N THR A 14 3.58 18.04 -7.43
CA THR A 14 4.65 17.03 -7.34
C THR A 14 4.98 16.67 -5.89
N LEU A 15 5.06 17.67 -4.99
CA LEU A 15 5.33 17.42 -3.58
C LEU A 15 4.21 16.60 -2.91
N ILE A 16 2.95 16.97 -3.12
CA ILE A 16 1.80 16.25 -2.56
C ILE A 16 1.80 14.80 -3.04
N CYS A 17 2.04 14.57 -4.33
CA CYS A 17 2.08 13.23 -4.88
C CYS A 17 3.24 12.39 -4.34
N ASN A 18 4.42 12.98 -4.15
CA ASN A 18 5.56 12.28 -3.52
C ASN A 18 5.26 11.89 -2.07
N LEU A 19 4.65 12.78 -1.29
CA LEU A 19 4.23 12.47 0.08
C LEU A 19 3.18 11.35 0.12
N ALA A 20 2.22 11.37 -0.79
CA ALA A 20 1.25 10.30 -0.93
C ALA A 20 1.94 8.97 -1.24
N LEU A 21 2.87 8.93 -2.20
CA LEU A 21 3.63 7.72 -2.55
C LEU A 21 4.41 7.15 -1.37
N ILE A 22 5.06 8.00 -0.57
CA ILE A 22 5.78 7.57 0.64
C ILE A 22 4.82 6.94 1.65
N PHE A 23 3.68 7.60 1.91
CA PHE A 23 2.66 7.08 2.82
C PHE A 23 2.10 5.73 2.33
N PHE A 24 1.84 5.61 1.04
CA PHE A 24 1.37 4.36 0.44
C PHE A 24 2.43 3.26 0.46
N ALA A 25 3.70 3.58 0.20
CA ALA A 25 4.80 2.61 0.30
C ALA A 25 4.97 2.08 1.73
N TYR A 26 4.83 2.95 2.74
CA TYR A 26 4.82 2.52 4.15
C TYR A 26 3.67 1.55 4.44
N LYS A 27 2.46 1.86 3.94
CA LYS A 27 1.31 0.97 4.09
C LYS A 27 1.47 -0.38 3.38
N ALA A 28 2.16 -0.40 2.24
CA ALA A 28 2.53 -1.64 1.55
C ALA A 28 3.40 -2.55 2.42
N PHE A 29 4.42 -1.94 3.05
CA PHE A 29 5.37 -2.66 3.89
C PHE A 29 4.70 -3.22 5.15
N GLU A 30 3.83 -2.44 5.81
CA GLU A 30 3.02 -2.94 6.92
C GLU A 30 2.14 -4.13 6.50
N HIS A 31 1.59 -4.08 5.29
CA HIS A 31 0.74 -5.15 4.77
C HIS A 31 1.52 -6.43 4.46
N ASP A 32 2.68 -6.33 3.82
CA ASP A 32 3.55 -7.48 3.52
C ASP A 32 3.98 -8.22 4.82
N LYS A 33 4.31 -7.44 5.85
CA LYS A 33 4.56 -7.98 7.20
C LYS A 33 3.34 -8.74 7.74
N ASN A 34 2.14 -8.18 7.61
CA ASN A 34 0.90 -8.84 8.05
C ASN A 34 0.60 -10.11 7.23
N GLN A 35 0.94 -10.17 5.94
CA GLN A 35 0.80 -11.39 5.13
C GLN A 35 1.77 -12.48 5.58
N THR A 36 3.01 -12.11 5.88
CA THR A 36 4.02 -13.04 6.41
C THR A 36 3.57 -13.62 7.75
N GLU A 37 3.13 -12.77 8.67
CA GLU A 37 2.58 -13.20 9.97
C GLU A 37 1.32 -14.08 9.81
N LEU A 38 0.44 -13.77 8.85
CA LEU A 38 -0.74 -14.59 8.55
C LEU A 38 -0.35 -15.97 8.01
N TYR A 39 0.68 -16.04 7.17
CA TYR A 39 1.20 -17.31 6.66
C TYR A 39 1.77 -18.17 7.79
N GLU A 40 2.56 -17.58 8.68
CA GLU A 40 3.11 -18.26 9.86
C GLU A 40 2.00 -18.79 10.77
N LEU A 41 0.98 -17.98 11.06
CA LEU A 41 -0.19 -18.41 11.85
C LEU A 41 -0.93 -19.58 11.20
N LYS A 42 -1.13 -19.56 9.88
CA LYS A 42 -1.76 -20.66 9.14
C LYS A 42 -0.93 -21.95 9.19
N LEU A 43 0.39 -21.83 9.14
CA LEU A 43 1.29 -22.96 9.28
C LEU A 43 1.21 -23.54 10.71
N GLU A 44 1.23 -22.67 11.72
CA GLU A 44 1.11 -23.06 13.13
C GLU A 44 -0.22 -23.76 13.42
N LYS A 45 -1.34 -23.26 12.85
CA LYS A 45 -2.65 -23.94 12.90
C LYS A 45 -2.58 -25.37 12.37
N LYS A 46 -1.92 -25.56 11.22
CA LYS A 46 -1.76 -26.88 10.62
C LYS A 46 -0.98 -27.82 11.54
N THR A 47 0.11 -27.32 12.13
CA THR A 47 0.89 -28.08 13.11
C THR A 47 0.08 -28.42 14.36
N TYR A 48 -0.75 -27.50 14.88
CA TYR A 48 -1.65 -27.79 16.00
C TYR A 48 -2.69 -28.86 15.64
N ILE A 49 -3.27 -28.84 14.44
CA ILE A 49 -4.22 -29.88 14.02
C ILE A 49 -3.53 -31.25 13.95
N GLU A 50 -2.35 -31.34 13.33
CA GLU A 50 -1.57 -32.59 13.26
C GLU A 50 -1.18 -33.10 14.66
N LEU A 51 -0.81 -32.20 15.58
CA LEU A 51 -0.58 -32.53 16.98
C LEU A 51 -1.85 -32.99 17.68
N LEU A 52 -3.01 -32.39 17.41
CA LEU A 52 -4.28 -32.80 18.01
C LEU A 52 -4.67 -34.20 17.54
N GLU A 53 -4.55 -34.47 16.24
CA GLU A 53 -4.80 -35.79 15.63
C GLU A 53 -3.92 -36.88 16.24
N THR A 54 -2.66 -36.57 16.53
CA THR A 54 -1.72 -37.51 17.16
C THR A 54 -1.86 -37.59 18.68
N THR A 55 -2.33 -36.52 19.34
CA THR A 55 -2.48 -36.43 20.81
C THR A 55 -3.85 -36.87 21.30
N LEU A 56 -4.84 -37.06 20.42
CA LEU A 56 -6.12 -37.72 20.73
C LEU A 56 -5.96 -39.16 21.30
N GLN A 57 -4.74 -39.73 21.26
CA GLN A 57 -4.38 -40.98 21.91
C GLN A 57 -3.76 -40.81 23.33
N LYS A 58 -3.74 -39.60 23.90
CA LYS A 58 -3.03 -39.19 25.13
C LYS A 58 -3.97 -38.41 26.10
N PRO A 59 -3.60 -38.14 27.37
CA PRO A 59 -4.53 -37.67 28.40
C PRO A 59 -5.22 -36.33 28.08
N GLU A 60 -6.48 -36.18 28.53
CA GLU A 60 -7.39 -35.05 28.30
C GLU A 60 -6.77 -33.65 28.53
N GLU A 61 -5.85 -33.53 29.49
CA GLU A 61 -5.24 -32.25 29.85
C GLU A 61 -4.38 -31.68 28.69
N SER A 62 -3.73 -32.54 27.91
CA SER A 62 -2.95 -32.16 26.74
C SER A 62 -3.81 -31.75 25.55
N VAL A 63 -4.98 -32.37 25.41
CA VAL A 63 -5.96 -32.06 24.36
C VAL A 63 -6.58 -30.67 24.62
N SER A 64 -7.02 -30.36 25.85
CA SER A 64 -7.64 -29.05 26.13
C SER A 64 -6.69 -27.86 25.96
N LYS A 65 -5.39 -28.06 26.24
CA LYS A 65 -4.37 -27.01 26.03
C LYS A 65 -4.17 -26.73 24.55
N LEU A 66 -4.18 -27.77 23.72
CA LEU A 66 -4.04 -27.65 22.27
C LEU A 66 -5.29 -26.99 21.64
N GLU A 67 -6.48 -27.33 22.10
CA GLU A 67 -7.74 -26.69 21.66
C GLU A 67 -7.74 -25.19 21.96
N LYS A 68 -7.26 -24.78 23.15
CA LYS A 68 -7.12 -23.36 23.48
C LYS A 68 -6.17 -22.63 22.54
N LEU A 69 -5.01 -23.23 22.23
CA LEU A 69 -4.04 -22.66 21.28
C LEU A 69 -4.60 -22.58 19.86
N LEU A 70 -5.39 -23.57 19.44
CA LEU A 70 -6.07 -23.57 18.14
C LEU A 70 -7.08 -22.42 18.04
N ILE A 71 -7.92 -22.24 19.07
CA ILE A 71 -8.92 -21.16 19.11
C ILE A 71 -8.24 -19.78 19.11
N GLU A 72 -7.15 -19.61 19.88
CA GLU A 72 -6.39 -18.35 19.90
C GLU A 72 -5.77 -18.05 18.52
N ASN A 73 -5.16 -19.06 17.88
CA ASN A 73 -4.59 -18.92 16.55
C ASN A 73 -5.67 -18.60 15.50
N GLU A 74 -6.85 -19.25 15.56
CA GLU A 74 -7.97 -18.93 14.67
C GLU A 74 -8.49 -17.50 14.81
N ASN A 75 -8.54 -16.97 16.04
CA ASN A 75 -8.92 -15.58 16.26
C ASN A 75 -7.89 -14.61 15.66
N LYS A 76 -6.59 -14.89 15.84
CA LYS A 76 -5.50 -14.09 15.23
C LYS A 76 -5.54 -14.14 13.70
N ILE A 77 -5.83 -15.31 13.11
CA ILE A 77 -6.01 -15.46 11.66
C ILE A 77 -7.16 -14.58 11.17
N LYS A 78 -8.33 -14.64 11.81
CA LYS A 78 -9.50 -13.81 11.40
C LYS A 78 -9.19 -12.32 11.45
N GLU A 79 -8.51 -11.87 12.51
CA GLU A 79 -8.08 -10.47 12.64
C GLU A 79 -7.14 -10.06 11.50
N LYS A 80 -6.14 -10.89 11.18
CA LYS A 80 -5.16 -10.63 10.13
C LYS A 80 -5.73 -10.75 8.71
N GLU A 81 -6.70 -11.64 8.48
CA GLU A 81 -7.40 -11.77 7.20
C GLU A 81 -8.26 -10.53 6.88
N ALA A 82 -8.93 -9.96 7.90
CA ALA A 82 -9.67 -8.71 7.75
C ALA A 82 -8.75 -7.57 7.27
N ILE A 83 -7.52 -7.52 7.78
CA ILE A 83 -6.50 -6.52 7.41
C ILE A 83 -5.91 -6.81 6.00
N SER A 84 -5.73 -8.10 5.66
CA SER A 84 -5.03 -8.54 4.45
C SER A 84 -5.85 -8.40 3.15
N SER A 85 -7.19 -8.42 3.20
CA SER A 85 -8.06 -8.46 2.00
C SER A 85 -8.01 -7.25 1.03
N SER A 86 -7.22 -6.21 1.30
CA SER A 86 -7.18 -4.97 0.50
C SER A 86 -6.11 -4.89 -0.61
N THR A 87 -5.30 -5.93 -0.82
CA THR A 87 -4.02 -5.83 -1.54
C THR A 87 -4.07 -5.70 -3.06
N ASN A 88 -5.02 -6.34 -3.74
CA ASN A 88 -5.07 -6.24 -5.21
C ASN A 88 -5.35 -4.80 -5.65
N TYR A 89 -6.14 -4.05 -4.88
CA TYR A 89 -6.41 -2.64 -5.15
C TYR A 89 -5.17 -1.76 -4.99
N PHE A 90 -4.22 -2.14 -4.14
CA PHE A 90 -3.02 -1.36 -3.86
C PHE A 90 -2.07 -1.27 -5.06
N PHE A 91 -1.80 -2.39 -5.74
CA PHE A 91 -0.89 -2.42 -6.88
C PHE A 91 -1.46 -1.64 -8.08
N TYR A 92 -2.75 -1.84 -8.37
CA TYR A 92 -3.44 -1.07 -9.41
C TYR A 92 -3.54 0.43 -9.08
N PHE A 93 -3.74 0.76 -7.80
CA PHE A 93 -3.74 2.15 -7.35
C PHE A 93 -2.38 2.82 -7.55
N LEU A 94 -1.27 2.16 -7.19
CA LEU A 94 0.08 2.67 -7.39
C LEU A 94 0.39 2.92 -8.88
N ILE A 95 0.06 1.96 -9.74
CA ILE A 95 0.20 2.12 -11.19
C ILE A 95 -0.65 3.28 -11.70
N GLY A 96 -1.90 3.40 -11.22
CA GLY A 96 -2.79 4.49 -11.59
C GLY A 96 -2.24 5.87 -11.20
N VAL A 97 -1.67 5.99 -10.00
CA VAL A 97 -1.03 7.23 -9.53
C VAL A 97 0.20 7.59 -10.36
N MET A 98 1.04 6.60 -10.70
CA MET A 98 2.20 6.80 -11.58
C MET A 98 1.80 7.32 -12.97
N ILE A 99 0.77 6.71 -13.58
CA ILE A 99 0.24 7.14 -14.88
C ILE A 99 -0.32 8.56 -14.80
N LEU A 100 -1.11 8.86 -13.77
CA LEU A 100 -1.69 10.18 -13.58
C LEU A 100 -0.61 11.26 -13.41
N LEU A 101 0.43 10.97 -12.63
CA LEU A 101 1.59 11.85 -12.46
C LEU A 101 2.30 12.14 -13.78
N TYR A 102 2.54 11.11 -14.58
CA TYR A 102 3.18 11.26 -15.89
C TYR A 102 2.35 12.15 -16.82
N ILE A 103 1.03 11.94 -16.87
CA ILE A 103 0.11 12.74 -17.67
C ILE A 103 0.12 14.20 -17.19
N LEU A 104 0.01 14.43 -15.87
CA LEU A 104 0.04 15.78 -15.30
C LEU A 104 1.35 16.49 -15.62
N ASP A 105 2.48 15.79 -15.48
CA ASP A 105 3.80 16.36 -15.76
C ASP A 105 3.91 16.82 -17.23
N PHE A 106 3.49 15.97 -18.17
CA PHE A 106 3.42 16.31 -19.59
C PHE A 106 2.55 17.55 -19.86
N PHE A 107 1.36 17.64 -19.25
CA PHE A 107 0.49 18.80 -19.39
C PHE A 107 1.12 20.08 -18.83
N PHE A 108 1.74 20.00 -17.66
CA PHE A 108 2.41 21.14 -17.04
C PHE A 108 3.60 21.61 -17.86
N GLU A 109 4.44 20.71 -18.35
CA GLU A 109 5.56 21.06 -19.22
C GLU A 109 5.11 21.78 -20.49
N ARG A 110 4.07 21.26 -21.15
CA ARG A 110 3.49 21.89 -22.32
C ARG A 110 2.98 23.31 -22.01
N LYS A 111 2.18 23.46 -20.95
CA LYS A 111 1.65 24.77 -20.53
C LYS A 111 2.76 25.75 -20.14
N ILE A 112 3.82 25.28 -19.49
CA ILE A 112 4.98 26.10 -19.10
C ILE A 112 5.71 26.59 -20.35
N LYS A 113 5.92 25.72 -21.34
CA LYS A 113 6.54 26.08 -22.62
C LYS A 113 5.70 27.10 -23.39
N GLU A 114 4.38 26.89 -23.46
CA GLU A 114 3.45 27.85 -24.09
C GLU A 114 3.52 29.23 -23.42
N GLN A 115 3.52 29.29 -22.08
CA GLN A 115 3.63 30.57 -21.35
C GLN A 115 5.00 31.26 -21.50
N LYS A 116 6.09 30.49 -21.55
CA LYS A 116 7.45 31.04 -21.79
C LYS A 116 7.55 31.69 -23.16
N ASN A 117 7.00 31.06 -24.19
CA ASN A 117 7.01 31.61 -25.55
C ASN A 117 6.21 32.92 -25.61
N ILE A 118 5.03 32.97 -24.97
CA ILE A 118 4.21 34.18 -24.92
C ILE A 118 4.93 35.34 -24.20
N GLU A 119 5.59 35.08 -23.06
CA GLU A 119 6.38 36.10 -22.34
C GLU A 119 7.58 36.59 -23.16
N ASN A 120 8.25 35.72 -23.92
CA ASN A 120 9.34 36.12 -24.82
C ASN A 120 8.82 36.96 -26.01
N ASP A 121 7.75 36.54 -26.67
CA ASP A 121 7.19 37.27 -27.82
C ASP A 121 6.65 38.66 -27.43
N THR A 122 6.16 38.83 -26.20
CA THR A 122 5.76 40.15 -25.68
C THR A 122 6.94 40.97 -25.16
N GLY A 123 8.05 40.33 -24.74
CA GLY A 123 9.28 41.00 -24.35
C GLY A 123 10.12 41.49 -25.54
N GLU A 124 10.05 40.83 -26.70
CA GLU A 124 10.71 41.26 -27.94
C GLU A 124 9.93 42.37 -28.70
N MET A 125 8.66 42.61 -28.35
CA MET A 125 7.83 43.67 -28.95
C MET A 125 7.94 45.05 -28.24
N LEU A 126 8.82 45.20 -27.25
CA LEU A 126 9.13 46.44 -26.52
C LEU A 126 10.57 46.89 -26.78
#